data_AF-A0A4Z0KCB2-F1
#
_entry.id   AF-A0A4Z0KCB2-F1
#
_cell.length_a   1.000
_cell.length_b   1.000
_cell.length_c   1.000
_cell.angle_alpha   90.00
_cell.angle_beta   90.00
_cell.angle_gamma   90.00
#
_symmetry.space_group_name_H-M   'P 1'
#
loop_
_entity.id
_entity.type
_entity.pdbx_description
1 polymer ?
#
loop_
_entity_poly.entity_id
_entity_poly.type
_entity_poly.pdbx_seq_one_letter_code
_entity_poly.pdbx_strand_id
1 'polypeptide(L)'
;MKKTLLAVSAALALTSSFTANAAENDQPQYLSDWWHQSVNVVGSYHTRFSPKLNNDVYLEYEAFAKKDWFDFYGYIDIPKTFDWGNGNDKGIWSDGSPLFMEIEPRFSIDKLTGAALRVGPFKEWDFARNDSNDIGATTASRESP
;
A
#
# COMPACT_ATOMS: atom_id res chain seq x y z
N MET A 1 9.87 -27.07 5.46
CA MET A 1 10.36 -26.31 6.63
C MET A 1 10.73 -24.85 6.33
N LYS A 2 10.99 -24.43 5.08
CA LYS A 2 11.30 -23.02 4.76
C LYS A 2 10.06 -22.10 4.61
N LYS A 3 8.91 -22.64 4.18
CA LYS A 3 7.67 -21.86 3.94
C LYS A 3 7.00 -21.36 5.23
N THR A 4 7.12 -22.12 6.32
CA THR A 4 6.52 -21.78 7.63
C THR A 4 7.29 -20.65 8.33
N LEU A 5 8.58 -20.48 8.05
CA LEU A 5 9.42 -19.42 8.66
C LEU A 5 9.09 -18.02 8.10
N LEU A 6 8.73 -17.94 6.81
CA LEU A 6 8.35 -16.68 6.15
C LEU A 6 7.04 -16.12 6.69
N ALA A 7 6.04 -16.97 6.93
CA ALA A 7 4.74 -16.54 7.47
C ALA A 7 4.84 -16.02 8.91
N VAL A 8 5.72 -16.61 9.74
CA VAL A 8 5.94 -16.16 11.13
C VAL A 8 6.70 -14.84 11.19
N SER A 9 7.58 -14.58 10.23
CA SER A 9 8.35 -13.32 10.15
C SER A 9 7.48 -12.11 9.81
N ALA A 10 6.48 -12.30 8.93
CA ALA A 10 5.52 -11.24 8.58
C ALA A 10 4.56 -10.89 9.73
N ALA A 11 4.15 -11.87 10.53
CA ALA A 11 3.25 -11.64 11.67
C ALA A 11 3.92 -10.88 12.84
N LEU A 12 5.25 -10.99 13.00
CA LEU A 12 6.01 -10.28 14.03
C LEU A 12 6.27 -8.80 13.69
N ALA A 13 6.25 -8.42 12.41
CA ALA A 13 6.41 -7.03 12.00
C ALA A 13 5.18 -6.16 12.32
N LEU A 14 3.99 -6.78 12.38
CA LEU A 14 2.70 -6.09 12.58
C LEU A 14 2.43 -5.63 14.02
N THR A 15 3.33 -5.90 14.98
CA THR A 15 3.13 -5.55 16.40
C THR A 15 4.20 -4.61 16.97
N SER A 16 5.09 -4.10 16.14
CA SER A 16 6.15 -3.18 16.58
C SER A 16 5.68 -1.72 16.51
N SER A 17 5.32 -1.17 17.68
CA SER A 17 5.12 0.27 17.86
C SER A 17 6.47 0.98 17.85
N PHE A 18 6.80 1.70 16.77
CA PHE A 18 8.00 2.53 16.71
C PHE A 18 7.70 3.94 17.22
N THR A 19 8.52 4.47 18.12
CA THR A 19 8.46 5.89 18.52
C THR A 19 9.26 6.74 17.52
N ALA A 20 8.56 7.45 16.64
CA ALA A 20 9.17 8.43 15.74
C ALA A 20 9.35 9.75 16.47
N ASN A 21 10.53 9.99 17.06
CA ASN A 21 10.87 11.27 17.66
C ASN A 21 11.18 12.30 16.57
N ALA A 22 10.20 13.12 16.22
CA ALA A 22 10.41 14.42 15.59
C ALA A 22 9.94 15.48 16.60
N ALA A 23 10.78 16.48 16.87
CA ALA A 23 10.50 17.50 17.85
C ALA A 23 9.27 18.34 17.44
N GLU A 24 8.10 18.08 18.03
CA GLU A 24 6.96 19.00 18.05
C GLU A 24 5.88 18.56 19.07
N ASN A 25 5.48 19.52 19.93
CA ASN A 25 4.36 19.56 20.90
C ASN A 25 4.40 18.73 22.21
N ASP A 26 3.97 19.39 23.30
CA ASP A 26 4.01 19.02 24.73
C ASP A 26 3.16 17.79 25.15
N GLN A 27 2.79 16.89 24.23
CA GLN A 27 2.12 15.62 24.53
C GLN A 27 2.74 14.49 23.71
N PRO A 28 2.98 13.30 24.29
CA PRO A 28 3.51 12.18 23.53
C PRO A 28 2.48 11.71 22.49
N GLN A 29 2.78 11.93 21.21
CA GLN A 29 2.00 11.37 20.10
C GLN A 29 2.39 9.89 19.89
N TYR A 30 1.40 9.00 19.83
CA TYR A 30 1.62 7.59 19.51
C TYR A 30 1.67 7.38 17.99
N LEU A 31 2.35 6.33 17.54
CA LEU A 31 2.38 5.98 16.11
C LEU A 31 0.98 5.73 15.55
N SER A 32 0.11 5.11 16.35
CA SER A 32 -1.28 4.82 16.00
C SER A 32 -2.15 6.06 15.83
N ASP A 33 -1.70 7.25 16.27
CA ASP A 33 -2.45 8.49 16.11
C ASP A 33 -2.45 8.99 14.66
N TRP A 34 -1.48 8.53 13.86
CA TRP A 34 -1.27 9.02 12.49
C TRP A 34 -0.88 7.95 11.49
N TRP A 35 -0.59 6.70 11.89
CA TRP A 35 -0.32 5.57 11.01
C TRP A 35 -1.32 4.45 11.28
N HIS A 36 -2.10 4.10 10.26
CA HIS A 36 -3.19 3.13 10.31
C HIS A 36 -2.93 2.01 9.31
N GLN A 37 -3.33 0.79 9.67
CA GLN A 37 -3.12 -0.41 8.86
C GLN A 37 -4.41 -1.22 8.82
N SER A 38 -4.70 -1.83 7.69
CA SER A 38 -5.82 -2.76 7.48
C SER A 38 -5.35 -4.01 6.72
N VAL A 39 -6.02 -5.12 6.97
CA VAL A 39 -5.90 -6.34 6.16
C VAL A 39 -7.30 -6.70 5.68
N ASN A 40 -7.47 -6.74 4.38
CA ASN A 40 -8.74 -6.91 3.71
C ASN A 40 -8.75 -8.20 2.88
N VAL A 41 -9.96 -8.73 2.65
CA VAL A 41 -10.23 -9.71 1.61
C VAL A 41 -11.01 -8.99 0.54
N VAL A 42 -10.46 -8.90 -0.66
CA VAL A 42 -11.05 -8.16 -1.77
C VAL A 42 -11.55 -9.15 -2.81
N GLY A 43 -12.79 -8.98 -3.25
CA GLY A 43 -13.37 -9.71 -4.37
C GLY A 43 -13.59 -8.75 -5.54
N SER A 44 -12.87 -8.97 -6.63
CA SER A 44 -12.97 -8.16 -7.83
C SER A 44 -13.79 -8.86 -8.91
N TYR A 45 -14.54 -8.09 -9.70
CA TYR A 45 -15.39 -8.62 -10.76
C TYR A 45 -15.28 -7.75 -12.01
N HIS A 46 -14.92 -8.36 -13.14
CA HIS A 46 -14.75 -7.71 -14.44
C HIS A 46 -13.66 -6.61 -14.45
N THR A 47 -12.53 -6.87 -13.78
CA THR A 47 -11.35 -6.00 -13.87
C THR A 47 -10.74 -6.02 -15.28
N ARG A 48 -10.04 -4.95 -15.65
CA ARG A 48 -9.59 -4.67 -17.03
C ARG A 48 -8.13 -4.27 -17.17
N PHE A 49 -7.33 -4.46 -16.13
CA PHE A 49 -5.90 -4.21 -16.16
C PHE A 49 -5.19 -5.28 -17.03
N SER A 50 -5.65 -6.52 -16.94
CA SER A 50 -5.27 -7.62 -17.82
C SER A 50 -5.91 -7.51 -19.23
N PRO A 51 -5.30 -8.06 -20.30
CA PRO A 51 -5.88 -8.09 -21.66
C PRO A 51 -7.23 -8.81 -21.77
N LYS A 52 -7.58 -9.63 -20.76
CA LYS A 52 -8.85 -10.33 -20.63
C LYS A 52 -9.53 -9.89 -19.35
N LEU A 53 -10.86 -9.94 -19.33
CA LEU A 53 -11.63 -9.72 -18.10
C LEU A 53 -11.20 -10.72 -17.02
N ASN A 54 -10.88 -10.19 -15.84
CA ASN A 54 -10.48 -10.97 -14.70
C ASN A 54 -11.50 -10.84 -13.55
N ASN A 55 -11.64 -11.93 -12.78
CA ASN A 55 -12.37 -11.96 -11.52
C ASN A 55 -11.43 -12.66 -10.53
N ASP A 56 -11.04 -11.97 -9.47
CA ASP A 56 -10.08 -12.48 -8.49
C ASP A 56 -10.62 -12.27 -7.06
N VAL A 57 -10.17 -13.12 -6.14
CA VAL A 57 -10.31 -12.91 -4.71
C VAL A 57 -8.94 -13.00 -4.06
N TYR A 58 -8.51 -11.90 -3.46
CA TYR A 58 -7.14 -11.74 -2.96
C TYR A 58 -7.11 -11.14 -1.55
N LEU A 59 -5.95 -11.27 -0.91
CA LEU A 59 -5.63 -10.52 0.30
C LEU A 59 -5.02 -9.18 -0.08
N GLU A 60 -5.42 -8.14 0.63
CA GLU A 60 -4.88 -6.80 0.50
C GLU A 60 -4.43 -6.32 1.89
N TYR A 61 -3.26 -5.68 1.95
CA TYR A 61 -2.82 -4.93 3.12
C TYR A 61 -2.77 -3.45 2.73
N GLU A 62 -3.44 -2.59 3.48
CA GLU A 62 -3.35 -1.15 3.27
C GLU A 62 -2.69 -0.46 4.45
N ALA A 63 -2.01 0.64 4.16
CA ALA A 63 -1.53 1.57 5.16
C ALA A 63 -1.88 3.00 4.77
N PHE A 64 -2.42 3.74 5.75
CA PHE A 64 -2.75 5.16 5.62
C PHE A 64 -2.02 5.94 6.70
N ALA A 65 -1.42 7.06 6.34
CA ALA A 65 -0.80 7.95 7.29
C ALA A 65 -1.11 9.43 7.03
N LYS A 66 -1.30 10.18 8.13
CA LYS A 66 -1.51 11.62 8.08
C LYS A 66 -0.78 12.30 9.24
N LYS A 67 0.41 12.81 8.95
CA LYS A 67 1.21 13.64 9.85
C LYS A 67 1.26 15.07 9.31
N ASP A 68 1.60 16.03 10.17
CA ASP A 68 1.57 17.45 9.85
C ASP A 68 2.29 17.85 8.55
N TRP A 69 3.36 17.16 8.18
CA TRP A 69 4.16 17.43 6.97
C TRP A 69 4.12 16.29 5.92
N PHE A 70 3.38 15.21 6.20
CA PHE A 70 3.45 13.97 5.45
C PHE A 70 2.11 13.26 5.38
N ASP A 71 1.65 13.00 4.15
CA ASP A 71 0.49 12.16 3.89
C ASP A 71 0.95 10.93 3.13
N PHE A 72 0.36 9.79 3.45
CA PHE A 72 0.65 8.52 2.79
C PHE A 72 -0.62 7.71 2.63
N TYR A 73 -0.77 7.14 1.46
CA TYR A 73 -1.63 5.99 1.24
C TYR A 73 -0.83 4.94 0.48
N GLY A 74 -1.10 3.68 0.72
CA GLY A 74 -0.55 2.61 -0.09
C GLY A 74 -1.15 1.28 0.26
N TYR A 75 -1.12 0.37 -0.70
CA TYR A 75 -1.65 -0.96 -0.54
C TYR A 75 -0.77 -2.01 -1.23
N ILE A 76 -0.89 -3.25 -0.76
CA ILE A 76 -0.24 -4.42 -1.31
C ILE A 76 -1.31 -5.49 -1.53
N ASP A 77 -1.47 -5.90 -2.78
CA ASP A 77 -2.31 -7.01 -3.17
C ASP A 77 -1.48 -8.28 -3.31
N ILE A 78 -2.07 -9.40 -2.87
CA ILE A 78 -1.52 -10.74 -3.03
C ILE A 78 -2.52 -11.56 -3.87
N PRO A 79 -2.44 -11.49 -5.21
CA PRO A 79 -3.42 -12.10 -6.11
C PRO A 79 -3.52 -13.61 -5.91
N LYS A 80 -4.71 -14.17 -6.16
CA LYS A 80 -4.99 -15.62 -6.05
C LYS A 80 -4.68 -16.22 -4.68
N THR A 81 -4.71 -15.44 -3.59
CA THR A 81 -4.39 -15.97 -2.24
C THR A 81 -5.27 -17.16 -1.85
N PHE A 82 -6.55 -17.14 -2.23
CA PHE A 82 -7.55 -18.16 -1.87
C PHE A 82 -7.79 -19.23 -2.96
N ASP A 83 -7.11 -19.12 -4.10
CA ASP A 83 -7.37 -19.94 -5.31
C ASP A 83 -8.83 -19.85 -5.80
N TRP A 84 -9.47 -18.71 -5.59
CA TRP A 84 -10.83 -18.39 -6.04
C TRP A 84 -10.78 -17.33 -7.12
N GLY A 85 -11.52 -17.53 -8.21
CA GLY A 85 -11.51 -16.61 -9.35
C GLY A 85 -11.95 -17.30 -10.63
N ASN A 86 -11.70 -16.66 -11.77
CA ASN A 86 -11.92 -17.26 -13.08
C ASN A 86 -10.64 -17.91 -13.65
N GLY A 87 -10.72 -18.55 -14.83
CA GLY A 87 -9.56 -19.22 -15.44
C GLY A 87 -8.45 -18.27 -15.97
N ASN A 88 -8.70 -16.97 -16.01
CA ASN A 88 -7.72 -15.96 -16.40
C ASN A 88 -6.88 -15.46 -15.21
N ASP A 89 -7.35 -15.67 -13.98
CA ASP A 89 -6.69 -15.21 -12.76
C ASP A 89 -5.34 -15.93 -12.53
N LYS A 90 -4.30 -15.13 -12.27
CA LYS A 90 -2.93 -15.55 -12.02
C LYS A 90 -2.36 -14.74 -10.85
N GLY A 91 -1.76 -15.43 -9.89
CA GLY A 91 -1.17 -14.80 -8.71
C GLY A 91 -0.10 -15.64 -8.03
N ILE A 92 0.05 -15.51 -6.71
CA ILE A 92 1.15 -16.05 -5.90
C ILE A 92 1.39 -17.57 -6.02
N TRP A 93 0.37 -18.33 -6.44
CA TRP A 93 0.45 -19.79 -6.61
C TRP A 93 0.55 -20.24 -8.08
N SER A 94 0.74 -19.31 -9.02
CA SER A 94 0.78 -19.59 -10.46
C SER A 94 1.81 -18.69 -11.16
N ASP A 95 2.05 -18.87 -12.45
CA ASP A 95 3.02 -18.08 -13.25
C ASP A 95 2.57 -16.61 -13.51
N GLY A 96 1.85 -15.99 -12.57
CA GLY A 96 1.44 -14.59 -12.60
C GLY A 96 2.27 -13.71 -11.69
N SER A 97 1.69 -12.56 -11.34
CA SER A 97 2.28 -11.63 -10.39
C SER A 97 1.96 -12.03 -8.95
N PRO A 98 2.95 -12.42 -8.13
CA PRO A 98 2.72 -12.81 -6.75
C PRO A 98 2.35 -11.64 -5.84
N LEU A 99 2.67 -10.40 -6.25
CA LEU A 99 2.48 -9.21 -5.44
C LEU A 99 2.36 -7.99 -6.34
N PHE A 100 1.31 -7.19 -6.12
CA PHE A 100 1.15 -5.86 -6.67
C PHE A 100 1.15 -4.85 -5.52
N MET A 101 1.78 -3.70 -5.71
CA MET A 101 1.84 -2.64 -4.71
C MET A 101 1.72 -1.28 -5.36
N GLU A 102 1.03 -0.37 -4.69
CA GLU A 102 0.98 1.04 -5.06
C GLU A 102 1.16 1.90 -3.80
N ILE A 103 1.97 2.95 -3.92
CA ILE A 103 2.21 3.91 -2.83
C ILE A 103 2.07 5.35 -3.32
N GLU A 104 1.47 6.17 -2.48
CA GLU A 104 1.18 7.58 -2.74
C GLU A 104 1.71 8.49 -1.62
N PRO A 105 3.04 8.66 -1.48
CA PRO A 105 3.59 9.59 -0.51
C PRO A 105 3.46 11.04 -1.01
N ARG A 106 3.01 11.91 -0.11
CA ARG A 106 2.90 13.36 -0.30
C ARG A 106 3.62 14.09 0.82
N PHE A 107 4.48 15.04 0.44
CA PHE A 107 5.26 15.85 1.36
C PHE A 107 4.88 17.31 1.24
N SER A 108 4.42 17.91 2.32
CA SER A 108 3.97 19.29 2.32
C SER A 108 5.13 20.27 2.15
N ILE A 109 5.10 21.03 1.06
CA ILE A 109 6.07 22.09 0.77
C ILE A 109 5.88 23.23 1.77
N ASP A 110 4.64 23.60 2.09
CA ASP A 110 4.32 24.62 3.09
C ASP A 110 5.02 24.32 4.43
N LYS A 111 4.91 23.07 4.89
CA LYS A 111 5.43 22.63 6.19
C LYS A 111 6.94 22.43 6.18
N LEU A 112 7.48 21.86 5.10
CA LEU A 112 8.91 21.67 4.94
C LEU A 112 9.67 23.00 4.78
N THR A 113 9.04 24.02 4.20
CA THR A 113 9.66 25.33 3.98
C THR A 113 9.31 26.37 5.05
N GLY A 114 8.29 26.11 5.87
CA GLY A 114 7.74 27.07 6.83
C GLY A 114 7.00 28.25 6.18
N ALA A 115 6.75 28.20 4.87
CA ALA A 115 6.08 29.26 4.12
C ALA A 115 4.58 28.94 3.98
N ALA A 116 3.72 29.95 4.16
CA ALA A 116 2.30 29.80 3.89
C ALA A 116 2.03 30.02 2.39
N LEU A 117 1.90 28.94 1.63
CA LEU A 117 1.76 28.96 0.17
C LEU A 117 0.29 28.89 -0.30
N ARG A 118 -0.65 28.89 0.66
CA ARG A 118 -2.09 28.88 0.38
C ARG A 118 -2.55 30.08 -0.46
N VAL A 119 -3.40 29.81 -1.44
CA VAL A 119 -4.03 30.82 -2.30
C VAL A 119 -5.46 30.41 -2.62
N GLY A 120 -6.45 31.22 -2.20
CA GLY A 120 -7.86 30.95 -2.47
C GLY A 120 -8.32 29.57 -1.94
N PRO A 121 -8.86 28.67 -2.80
CA PRO A 121 -9.29 27.33 -2.38
C PRO A 121 -8.12 26.34 -2.19
N PHE A 122 -6.91 26.68 -2.64
CA PHE A 122 -5.72 25.83 -2.51
C PHE A 122 -5.12 26.01 -1.11
N LYS A 123 -5.27 24.99 -0.27
CA LYS A 123 -4.97 25.07 1.17
C LYS A 123 -3.50 24.83 1.51
N GLU A 124 -2.83 24.02 0.70
CA GLU A 124 -1.49 23.47 0.92
C GLU A 124 -0.96 22.92 -0.42
N TRP A 125 0.37 22.96 -0.60
CA TRP A 125 1.05 22.42 -1.77
C TRP A 125 1.96 21.27 -1.37
N ASP A 126 1.87 20.16 -2.08
CA ASP A 126 2.66 18.97 -1.79
C ASP A 126 3.60 18.60 -2.94
N PHE A 127 4.77 18.10 -2.61
CA PHE A 127 5.52 17.20 -3.50
C PHE A 127 4.86 15.82 -3.44
N ALA A 128 4.11 15.49 -4.48
CA ALA A 128 3.35 14.24 -4.59
C ALA A 128 4.08 13.23 -5.48
N ARG A 129 4.04 11.96 -5.05
CA ARG A 129 4.47 10.81 -5.84
C ARG A 129 3.36 9.77 -5.83
N ASN A 130 3.20 9.08 -6.95
CA ASN A 130 2.47 7.82 -7.04
C ASN A 130 3.42 6.86 -7.75
N ASP A 131 3.81 5.80 -7.05
CA ASP A 131 4.71 4.77 -7.54
C ASP A 131 4.00 3.41 -7.40
N SER A 132 3.81 2.70 -8.52
CA SER A 132 3.31 1.33 -8.54
C SER A 132 4.43 0.34 -8.86
N ASN A 133 4.33 -0.86 -8.31
CA ASN A 133 5.25 -1.95 -8.55
C ASN A 133 4.50 -3.28 -8.61
N ASP A 134 4.59 -3.90 -9.78
CA ASP A 134 4.15 -5.26 -10.00
C ASP A 134 5.36 -6.22 -10.06
N ILE A 135 5.47 -7.10 -9.07
CA ILE A 135 6.58 -8.06 -8.94
C ILE A 135 6.32 -9.33 -9.76
N GLY A 136 5.90 -9.16 -11.02
CA GLY A 136 5.65 -10.25 -11.95
C GLY A 136 6.85 -11.20 -12.16
N ALA A 137 6.56 -12.50 -12.26
CA ALA A 137 7.56 -13.54 -12.53
C ALA A 137 8.29 -13.37 -13.88
N THR A 138 7.68 -12.67 -14.84
CA THR A 138 8.29 -12.30 -16.13
C THR A 138 7.90 -10.87 -16.53
N THR A 139 8.59 -10.25 -17.48
CA THR A 139 8.17 -8.95 -18.04
C THR A 139 6.78 -9.00 -18.70
N ALA A 140 6.34 -10.18 -19.12
CA ALA A 140 5.02 -10.38 -19.75
C ALA A 140 3.89 -10.56 -18.72
N SER A 141 4.21 -10.81 -17.45
CA SER A 141 3.21 -10.98 -16.38
C SER A 141 2.96 -9.72 -15.57
N ARG A 142 3.68 -8.62 -15.84
CA ARG A 142 3.49 -7.32 -15.18
C ARG A 142 2.23 -6.64 -15.71
N GLU A 143 1.50 -5.96 -14.84
CA GLU A 143 0.19 -5.30 -15.04
C GLU A 143 -1.01 -6.25 -15.08
N SER A 144 -0.91 -7.43 -14.46
CA SER A 144 -2.01 -8.40 -14.38
C SER A 144 -2.49 -8.61 -12.94
N PRO A 145 -3.37 -7.74 -12.40
CA PRO A 145 -4.24 -8.12 -11.28
C PRO A 145 -5.40 -8.99 -11.75
#